data_AF-A0A6S7FPL6-F1
#
_entry.id   AF-A0A6S7FPL6-F1
#
_cell.length_a   1.000
_cell.length_b   1.000
_cell.length_c   1.000
_cell.angle_alpha   90.00
_cell.angle_beta   90.00
_cell.angle_gamma   90.00
#
_symmetry.space_group_name_H-M   'P 1'
#
loop_
_entity.id
_entity.type
_entity.pdbx_description
1 polymer ?
#
loop_
_entity_poly.entity_id
_entity_poly.type
_entity_poly.pdbx_seq_one_letter_code
_entity_poly.pdbx_strand_id
1 'polypeptide(L)'
;MGQIYSFLGYGNTTGNNDQEALLLGENFSCKICLEVLHDPVQCQNNEHYFCRGCITKHLGNSETCPLCMEQLTLETLRPPSRIVASVVSQLKKPRCSHVSRGCEENVEVKELLLHEQTCGYAPVVCSNEGCKETVNRRDKESHETEECKFRKITCEFCDEELVYVDYYKKHQCSLTLRKEMKEVKSRLDEVTESLKQVVLIQDEMLEKQKTHDQSIKDLQNPLRHFSSATIQRDSAVNIKGQIFIFSSKSLEVFNWSTKAWTLIENCLFFSHRKSFSFLYGKRIMVCGGSSNRIEFLVPSENGFTSNVFPGSLPSGDLNGVLFENRIITFGWHVQETSLERPWKSTVLIQGSEQYGRYSEYDNRGICALECFGNEIFVIGFSGNKIERYDIANNKLKTLTTLPYTVYNMATVAYKDNIIILGGQNRVPVEWSPLNDVLMYNIHSLECKRLPSMLEKRSNCAAVIMGDVIVVMGGEIKTERRDGYRRYVTTTQLKTVEYYVIGDTTWQKLPAMNDTRARATACVYV
;
A
#
# COMPACT_ATOMS: atom_id res chain seq x y z
N MET A 1 31.73 -43.02 25.61
CA MET A 1 31.14 -44.33 25.94
C MET A 1 29.98 -44.59 24.98
N GLY A 2 30.25 -45.20 23.83
CA GLY A 2 29.21 -45.49 22.84
C GLY A 2 29.48 -46.86 22.26
N GLN A 3 28.70 -47.85 22.67
CA GLN A 3 28.71 -49.17 22.07
C GLN A 3 27.30 -49.76 22.12
N ILE A 4 26.93 -50.39 21.00
CA ILE A 4 25.86 -51.39 20.78
C ILE A 4 24.48 -50.72 20.61
N TYR A 5 23.81 -50.79 19.45
CA TYR A 5 23.45 -51.98 18.67
C TYR A 5 23.54 -51.77 17.15
N SER A 6 24.12 -52.76 16.48
CA SER A 6 23.94 -53.09 15.05
C SER A 6 23.11 -54.38 14.93
N PHE A 7 22.57 -54.64 13.72
CA PHE A 7 21.74 -55.76 13.24
C PHE A 7 20.22 -55.48 13.30
N LEU A 8 19.42 -55.52 12.22
CA LEU A 8 19.49 -56.25 10.94
C LEU A 8 18.99 -55.38 9.77
N GLY A 9 19.58 -55.57 8.59
CA GLY A 9 19.02 -55.11 7.32
C GLY A 9 18.29 -56.24 6.60
N TYR A 10 17.16 -55.93 5.98
CA TYR A 10 16.48 -56.52 4.80
C TYR A 10 15.30 -55.55 4.57
N GLY A 11 15.07 -54.90 3.42
CA GLY A 11 14.97 -55.37 2.05
C GLY A 11 14.01 -54.39 1.35
N ASN A 12 14.25 -54.10 0.07
CA ASN A 12 13.38 -53.24 -0.74
C ASN A 12 11.95 -53.82 -0.83
N THR A 13 10.95 -53.06 -0.38
CA THR A 13 9.57 -53.12 -0.89
C THR A 13 9.04 -51.71 -1.09
N THR A 14 9.11 -51.26 -2.33
CA THR A 14 8.29 -50.15 -2.85
C THR A 14 6.83 -50.62 -2.92
N GLY A 15 5.93 -49.89 -2.26
CA GLY A 15 4.47 -50.00 -2.44
C GLY A 15 3.74 -50.78 -1.33
N ASN A 16 3.55 -50.15 -0.16
CA ASN A 16 2.39 -50.38 0.73
C ASN A 16 2.36 -49.48 1.98
N ASN A 17 3.45 -48.75 2.29
CA ASN A 17 3.59 -48.03 3.55
C ASN A 17 2.60 -46.86 3.75
N ASP A 18 2.11 -46.23 2.67
CA ASP A 18 1.18 -45.09 2.79
C ASP A 18 -0.25 -45.52 3.18
N GLN A 19 -0.68 -46.72 2.78
CA GLN A 19 -1.97 -47.27 3.20
C GLN A 19 -1.89 -47.81 4.64
N GLU A 20 -0.79 -48.45 5.04
CA GLU A 20 -0.56 -48.88 6.42
C GLU A 20 -0.46 -47.69 7.39
N ALA A 21 0.21 -46.60 7.00
CA ALA A 21 0.28 -45.37 7.80
C ALA A 21 -1.07 -44.65 7.92
N LEU A 22 -1.91 -44.66 6.86
CA LEU A 22 -3.30 -44.16 6.92
C LEU A 22 -4.16 -44.99 7.88
N LEU A 23 -4.08 -46.32 7.77
CA LEU A 23 -4.80 -47.27 8.64
C LEU A 23 -4.35 -47.18 10.12
N LEU A 24 -3.06 -46.95 10.38
CA LEU A 24 -2.53 -46.71 11.72
C LEU A 24 -2.95 -45.35 12.28
N GLY A 25 -2.97 -44.29 11.46
CA GLY A 25 -3.44 -42.96 11.85
C GLY A 25 -4.93 -42.91 12.23
N GLU A 26 -5.78 -43.65 11.51
CA GLU A 26 -7.22 -43.74 11.83
C GLU A 26 -7.50 -44.46 13.16
N ASN A 27 -6.68 -45.46 13.51
CA ASN A 27 -6.82 -46.25 14.73
C ASN A 27 -6.33 -45.53 15.99
N PHE A 28 -5.43 -44.55 15.84
CA PHE A 28 -4.88 -43.75 16.95
C PHE A 28 -5.31 -42.27 16.89
N SER A 29 -6.46 -42.02 16.27
CA SER A 29 -7.13 -40.71 16.24
C SER A 29 -8.10 -40.55 17.41
N CYS A 30 -8.13 -39.36 18.00
CA CYS A 30 -9.14 -39.02 18.99
C CYS A 30 -10.50 -38.88 18.30
N LYS A 31 -11.52 -39.62 18.73
CA LYS A 31 -12.86 -39.55 18.11
C LYS A 31 -13.68 -38.29 18.46
N ILE A 32 -13.08 -37.33 19.17
CA ILE A 32 -13.68 -36.01 19.46
C ILE A 32 -13.05 -34.93 18.56
N CYS A 33 -11.72 -34.82 18.53
CA CYS A 33 -11.03 -33.79 17.72
C CYS A 33 -10.53 -34.29 16.36
N LEU A 34 -10.63 -35.59 16.09
CA LEU A 34 -10.23 -36.27 14.85
C LEU A 34 -8.72 -36.23 14.50
N GLU A 35 -7.91 -35.61 15.36
CA GLU A 35 -6.44 -35.60 15.27
C GLU A 35 -5.79 -36.82 15.95
N VAL A 36 -4.51 -37.07 15.67
CA VAL A 36 -3.68 -38.06 16.40
C VAL A 36 -3.73 -37.78 17.90
N LEU A 37 -3.91 -38.82 18.72
CA LEU A 37 -4.09 -38.70 20.16
C LEU A 37 -2.99 -37.86 20.85
N HIS A 38 -3.40 -36.77 21.50
CA HIS A 38 -2.54 -35.94 22.35
C HIS A 38 -2.90 -36.14 23.83
N ASP A 39 -1.91 -36.59 24.62
CA ASP A 39 -2.14 -37.03 26.01
C ASP A 39 -3.29 -38.06 26.09
N PRO A 40 -3.12 -39.24 25.46
CA PRO A 40 -4.19 -40.22 25.34
C PRO A 40 -4.68 -40.71 26.71
N VAL A 41 -6.00 -40.86 26.82
CA VAL A 41 -6.69 -41.55 27.91
C VAL A 41 -7.73 -42.51 27.35
N GLN A 42 -8.08 -43.52 28.13
CA GLN A 42 -8.98 -44.60 27.71
C GLN A 42 -10.22 -44.66 28.61
N CYS A 43 -11.35 -45.05 28.01
CA CYS A 43 -12.58 -45.39 28.74
C CYS A 43 -12.35 -46.52 29.78
N GLN A 44 -13.18 -46.57 30.82
CA GLN A 44 -13.04 -47.51 31.94
C GLN A 44 -13.10 -48.99 31.51
N ASN A 45 -14.09 -49.34 30.68
CA ASN A 45 -14.41 -50.74 30.35
C ASN A 45 -14.13 -51.12 28.88
N ASN A 46 -13.79 -50.16 28.02
CA ASN A 46 -13.68 -50.35 26.58
C ASN A 46 -12.40 -49.71 26.01
N GLU A 47 -11.96 -50.15 24.83
CA GLU A 47 -10.76 -49.63 24.13
C GLU A 47 -11.02 -48.36 23.32
N HIS A 48 -11.77 -47.43 23.90
CA HIS A 48 -12.05 -46.12 23.32
C HIS A 48 -11.06 -45.08 23.83
N TYR A 49 -10.28 -44.48 22.91
CA TYR A 49 -9.22 -43.53 23.22
C TYR A 49 -9.58 -42.10 22.85
N PHE A 50 -9.21 -41.17 23.72
CA PHE A 50 -9.43 -39.73 23.53
C PHE A 50 -8.23 -38.92 24.02
N CYS A 51 -8.06 -37.70 23.51
CA CYS A 51 -7.17 -36.73 24.14
C CYS A 51 -7.74 -36.36 25.51
N ARG A 52 -6.91 -36.30 26.56
CA ARG A 52 -7.36 -35.93 27.92
C ARG A 52 -8.19 -34.65 27.94
N GLY A 53 -7.71 -33.60 27.25
CA GLY A 53 -8.44 -32.34 27.16
C GLY A 53 -9.81 -32.44 26.47
N CYS A 54 -9.90 -33.28 25.43
CA CYS A 54 -11.15 -33.46 24.67
C CYS A 54 -12.22 -34.20 25.49
N ILE A 55 -11.85 -35.32 26.11
CA ILE A 55 -12.81 -36.08 26.92
C ILE A 55 -13.18 -35.33 28.19
N THR A 56 -12.26 -34.56 28.79
CA THR A 56 -12.56 -33.75 29.97
C THR A 56 -13.66 -32.73 29.70
N LYS A 57 -13.62 -32.09 28.53
CA LYS A 57 -14.65 -31.13 28.10
C LYS A 57 -16.00 -31.81 27.84
N HIS A 58 -15.98 -33.02 27.28
CA HIS A 58 -17.21 -33.80 27.07
C HIS A 58 -17.85 -34.21 28.41
N LEU A 59 -17.03 -34.72 29.34
CA LEU A 59 -17.47 -35.17 30.66
C LEU A 59 -17.98 -34.03 31.56
N GLY A 60 -17.61 -32.79 31.26
CA GLY A 60 -18.23 -31.61 31.89
C GLY A 60 -19.70 -31.39 31.51
N ASN A 61 -20.18 -31.99 30.42
CA ASN A 61 -21.55 -31.85 29.92
C ASN A 61 -22.35 -33.17 29.91
N SER A 62 -21.68 -34.32 29.89
CA SER A 62 -22.29 -35.66 29.81
C SER A 62 -21.42 -36.68 30.53
N GLU A 63 -21.96 -37.38 31.53
CA GLU A 63 -21.22 -38.39 32.32
C GLU A 63 -21.13 -39.75 31.60
N THR A 64 -20.95 -39.73 30.28
CA THR A 64 -20.93 -40.92 29.44
C THR A 64 -19.77 -40.91 28.45
N CYS A 65 -19.36 -42.09 27.99
CA CYS A 65 -18.44 -42.21 26.89
C CYS A 65 -19.12 -41.82 25.56
N PRO A 66 -18.52 -40.95 24.71
CA PRO A 66 -19.10 -40.56 23.42
C PRO A 66 -19.36 -41.71 22.43
N LEU A 67 -18.73 -42.87 22.64
CA LEU A 67 -18.77 -44.00 21.69
C LEU A 67 -19.63 -45.16 22.19
N CYS A 68 -19.40 -45.64 23.43
CA CYS A 68 -20.19 -46.75 23.99
C CYS A 68 -21.38 -46.31 24.84
N MET A 69 -21.52 -45.02 25.15
CA MET A 69 -22.56 -44.46 26.01
C MET A 69 -22.60 -45.01 27.45
N GLU A 70 -21.59 -45.78 27.87
CA GLU A 70 -21.44 -46.21 29.26
C GLU A 70 -21.06 -45.04 30.19
N GLN A 71 -21.42 -45.16 31.47
CA GLN A 71 -21.09 -44.15 32.49
C GLN A 71 -19.58 -43.99 32.59
N LEU A 72 -19.10 -42.75 32.47
CA LEU A 72 -17.69 -42.40 32.49
C LEU A 72 -17.52 -41.07 33.21
N THR A 73 -16.59 -41.00 34.16
CA THR A 73 -16.25 -39.77 34.88
C THR A 73 -14.75 -39.52 34.78
N LEU A 74 -14.30 -38.32 35.17
CA LEU A 74 -12.87 -37.98 35.14
C LEU A 74 -12.02 -38.91 36.01
N GLU A 75 -12.59 -39.42 37.09
CA GLU A 75 -11.93 -40.31 38.05
C GLU A 75 -11.81 -41.74 37.53
N THR A 76 -12.74 -42.17 36.66
CA THR A 76 -12.76 -43.54 36.12
C THR A 76 -11.98 -43.70 34.81
N LEU A 77 -11.46 -42.61 34.25
CA LEU A 77 -10.57 -42.63 33.08
C LEU A 77 -9.28 -43.39 33.37
N ARG A 78 -8.90 -44.28 32.45
CA ARG A 78 -7.69 -45.09 32.56
C ARG A 78 -6.56 -44.54 31.68
N PRO A 79 -5.30 -44.73 32.08
CA PRO A 79 -4.18 -44.51 31.16
C PRO A 79 -4.23 -45.54 30.01
N PRO A 80 -3.72 -45.19 28.83
CA PRO A 80 -3.64 -46.11 27.70
C PRO A 80 -2.63 -47.23 27.99
N SER A 81 -2.76 -48.35 27.28
CA SER A 81 -1.76 -49.43 27.37
C SER A 81 -0.38 -48.95 26.91
N ARG A 82 0.68 -49.61 27.39
CA ARG A 82 2.08 -49.27 27.03
C ARG A 82 2.33 -49.31 25.51
N ILE A 83 1.67 -50.22 24.81
CA ILE A 83 1.78 -50.37 23.35
C ILE A 83 1.19 -49.15 22.65
N VAL A 84 -0.04 -48.74 23.04
CA VAL A 84 -0.71 -47.56 22.47
C VAL A 84 0.08 -46.29 22.76
N ALA A 85 0.57 -46.11 24.00
CA ALA A 85 1.42 -44.99 24.35
C ALA A 85 2.71 -44.92 23.50
N SER A 86 3.35 -46.08 23.26
CA SER A 86 4.54 -46.18 22.42
C SER A 86 4.25 -45.83 20.96
N VAL A 87 3.18 -46.38 20.36
CA VAL A 87 2.83 -46.12 18.96
C VAL A 87 2.41 -44.66 18.74
N VAL A 88 1.56 -44.11 19.62
CA VAL A 88 1.16 -42.69 19.56
C VAL A 88 2.38 -41.76 19.67
N SER A 89 3.38 -42.11 20.49
CA SER A 89 4.61 -41.32 20.60
C SER A 89 5.43 -41.29 19.30
N GLN A 90 5.39 -42.35 18.50
CA GLN A 90 6.08 -42.43 17.21
C GLN A 90 5.33 -41.69 16.09
N LEU A 91 4.00 -41.57 16.21
CA LEU A 91 3.16 -40.83 15.27
C LEU A 91 3.22 -39.30 15.47
N LYS A 92 3.67 -38.83 16.64
CA LYS A 92 3.89 -37.39 16.87
C LYS A 92 5.10 -36.93 16.06
N LYS A 93 4.88 -36.07 15.06
CA LYS A 93 5.96 -35.39 14.32
C LYS A 93 6.65 -34.37 15.24
N PRO A 94 7.91 -34.57 15.67
CA PRO A 94 8.62 -33.58 16.48
C PRO A 94 8.83 -32.28 15.70
N ARG A 95 8.86 -31.17 16.45
CA ARG A 95 9.33 -29.88 15.92
C ARG A 95 10.85 -29.86 15.84
N CYS A 96 11.38 -29.15 14.86
CA CYS A 96 12.80 -28.83 14.77
C CYS A 96 13.29 -28.10 16.03
N SER A 97 14.51 -28.41 16.49
CA SER A 97 15.16 -27.71 17.62
C SER A 97 15.35 -26.21 17.39
N HIS A 98 15.36 -25.75 16.13
CA HIS A 98 15.50 -24.34 15.75
C HIS A 98 14.18 -23.55 15.73
N VAL A 99 13.13 -24.04 16.40
CA VAL A 99 11.83 -23.35 16.50
C VAL A 99 11.95 -21.94 17.09
N SER A 100 12.84 -21.73 18.06
CA SER A 100 13.10 -20.41 18.66
C SER A 100 13.78 -19.42 17.70
N ARG A 101 14.34 -19.91 16.59
CA ARG A 101 14.95 -19.11 15.53
C ARG A 101 14.05 -18.95 14.30
N GLY A 102 12.84 -19.52 14.32
CA GLY A 102 11.83 -19.35 13.27
C GLY A 102 11.49 -20.60 12.45
N CYS A 103 11.99 -21.79 12.80
CA CYS A 103 11.62 -23.03 12.12
C CYS A 103 10.26 -23.58 12.61
N GLU A 104 9.25 -23.59 11.74
CA GLU A 104 7.90 -24.08 12.08
C GLU A 104 7.61 -25.52 11.56
N GLU A 105 8.60 -26.20 10.99
CA GLU A 105 8.41 -27.53 10.42
C GLU A 105 8.18 -28.61 11.49
N ASN A 106 7.14 -29.42 11.27
CA ASN A 106 6.90 -30.67 12.00
C ASN A 106 7.45 -31.82 11.14
N VAL A 107 8.58 -32.39 11.55
CA VAL A 107 9.35 -33.35 10.75
C VAL A 107 9.11 -34.76 11.27
N GLU A 108 9.13 -35.76 10.40
CA GLU A 108 9.06 -37.16 10.84
C GLU A 108 10.27 -37.50 11.71
N VAL A 109 10.08 -38.32 12.75
CA VAL A 109 11.15 -38.66 13.71
C VAL A 109 12.42 -39.17 13.00
N LYS A 110 12.26 -39.95 11.92
CA LYS A 110 13.39 -40.47 11.12
C LYS A 110 14.13 -39.41 10.29
N GLU A 111 13.44 -38.32 9.89
CA GLU A 111 14.01 -37.26 9.04
C GLU A 111 14.49 -36.04 9.86
N LEU A 112 14.20 -35.99 11.16
CA LEU A 112 14.51 -34.85 12.02
C LEU A 112 16.01 -34.49 12.00
N LEU A 113 16.89 -35.50 12.07
CA LEU A 113 18.34 -35.28 12.04
C LEU A 113 18.83 -34.71 10.71
N LEU A 114 18.25 -35.15 9.59
CA LEU A 114 18.60 -34.65 8.26
C LEU A 114 18.11 -33.21 8.07
N HIS A 115 16.88 -32.92 8.52
CA HIS A 115 16.36 -31.57 8.55
C HIS A 115 17.26 -30.66 9.39
N GLU A 116 17.63 -31.03 10.62
CA GLU A 116 18.45 -30.16 11.49
C GLU A 116 19.82 -29.83 10.88
N GLN A 117 20.44 -30.77 10.16
CA GLN A 117 21.71 -30.54 9.47
C GLN A 117 21.58 -29.49 8.35
N THR A 118 20.44 -29.44 7.67
CA THR A 118 20.20 -28.58 6.49
C THR A 118 19.27 -27.40 6.75
N CYS A 119 18.73 -27.29 7.97
CA CYS A 119 17.76 -26.28 8.35
C CYS A 119 18.27 -24.86 8.08
N GLY A 120 17.48 -24.06 7.37
CA GLY A 120 17.81 -22.65 7.07
C GLY A 120 17.92 -21.78 8.33
N TYR A 121 17.26 -22.17 9.43
CA TYR A 121 17.27 -21.46 10.71
C TYR A 121 18.38 -21.92 11.67
N ALA A 122 19.20 -22.89 11.25
CA ALA A 122 20.35 -23.32 12.04
C ALA A 122 21.32 -22.14 12.24
N PRO A 123 21.85 -21.94 13.46
CA PRO A 123 22.77 -20.85 13.75
C PRO A 123 24.12 -21.08 13.06
N VAL A 124 24.62 -20.05 12.38
CA VAL A 124 25.94 -20.04 11.76
C VAL A 124 26.67 -18.74 12.07
N VAL A 125 27.99 -18.81 12.21
CA VAL A 125 28.83 -17.64 12.48
C VAL A 125 29.21 -16.96 11.17
N CYS A 126 29.21 -15.63 11.19
CA CYS A 126 29.71 -14.79 10.09
C CYS A 126 31.19 -15.10 9.79
N SER A 127 31.53 -15.15 8.50
CA SER A 127 32.89 -15.44 8.01
C SER A 127 33.75 -14.19 7.85
N ASN A 128 33.17 -12.99 7.94
CA ASN A 128 33.92 -11.74 7.86
C ASN A 128 34.82 -11.58 9.09
N GLU A 129 36.11 -11.34 8.86
CA GLU A 129 37.10 -11.15 9.91
C GLU A 129 36.71 -9.99 10.85
N GLY A 130 36.61 -10.27 12.15
CA GLY A 130 36.19 -9.31 13.17
C GLY A 130 34.69 -9.32 13.50
N CYS A 131 33.86 -9.98 12.69
CA CYS A 131 32.46 -10.23 13.01
C CYS A 131 32.32 -11.50 13.88
N LYS A 132 31.57 -11.41 14.99
CA LYS A 132 31.26 -12.56 15.87
C LYS A 132 29.75 -12.87 15.91
N GLU A 133 28.99 -12.26 15.02
CA GLU A 133 27.54 -12.41 14.98
C GLU A 133 27.15 -13.83 14.52
N THR A 134 26.09 -14.35 15.15
CA THR A 134 25.50 -15.64 14.82
C THR A 134 24.13 -15.44 14.17
N VAL A 135 24.08 -15.62 12.86
CA VAL A 135 22.89 -15.43 12.03
C VAL A 135 22.27 -16.79 11.66
N ASN A 136 21.07 -16.77 11.07
CA ASN A 136 20.51 -17.99 10.51
C ASN A 136 21.28 -18.36 9.24
N ARG A 137 21.44 -19.65 8.98
CA ARG A 137 22.12 -20.16 7.77
C ARG A 137 21.62 -19.51 6.49
N ARG A 138 20.31 -19.36 6.37
CA ARG A 138 19.65 -18.73 5.20
C ARG A 138 19.97 -17.25 5.02
N ASP A 139 20.36 -16.55 6.09
CA ASP A 139 20.62 -15.11 6.11
C ASP A 139 22.12 -14.79 6.13
N LYS A 140 22.98 -15.82 6.07
CA LYS A 140 24.44 -15.67 6.20
C LYS A 140 25.03 -14.82 5.07
N GLU A 141 24.62 -15.10 3.84
CA GLU A 141 25.13 -14.41 2.65
C GLU A 141 24.77 -12.92 2.66
N SER A 142 23.49 -12.58 2.87
CA SER A 142 23.03 -11.19 2.94
C SER A 142 23.69 -10.44 4.10
N HIS A 143 23.84 -11.08 5.27
CA HIS A 143 24.58 -10.49 6.36
C HIS A 143 26.03 -10.18 5.94
N GLU A 144 26.74 -11.13 5.36
CA GLU A 144 28.16 -10.98 5.02
C GLU A 144 28.42 -9.90 3.96
N THR A 145 27.53 -9.75 2.98
CA THR A 145 27.72 -8.86 1.83
C THR A 145 27.10 -7.49 2.00
N GLU A 146 25.98 -7.36 2.72
CA GLU A 146 25.19 -6.12 2.76
C GLU A 146 25.17 -5.48 4.15
N GLU A 147 25.00 -6.29 5.20
CA GLU A 147 24.71 -5.78 6.54
C GLU A 147 25.95 -5.69 7.44
N CYS A 148 26.89 -6.61 7.28
CA CYS A 148 28.02 -6.76 8.18
C CYS A 148 28.90 -5.51 8.17
N LYS A 149 29.18 -4.97 9.35
CA LYS A 149 30.08 -3.80 9.52
C LYS A 149 31.55 -4.12 9.23
N PHE A 150 31.87 -5.42 9.19
CA PHE A 150 33.20 -5.95 8.88
C PHE A 150 33.32 -6.43 7.44
N ARG A 151 32.31 -6.21 6.59
CA ARG A 151 32.40 -6.52 5.16
C ARG A 151 33.48 -5.67 4.49
N LYS A 152 34.07 -6.21 3.43
CA LYS A 152 34.99 -5.48 2.57
C LYS A 152 34.20 -4.61 1.59
N ILE A 153 34.68 -3.40 1.37
CA ILE A 153 34.15 -2.45 0.39
C ILE A 153 35.32 -1.84 -0.38
N THR A 154 35.04 -1.35 -1.58
CA THR A 154 35.99 -0.58 -2.37
C THR A 154 35.63 0.91 -2.28
N CYS A 155 36.59 1.77 -1.97
CA CYS A 155 36.35 3.21 -1.93
C CYS A 155 36.16 3.76 -3.34
N GLU A 156 35.02 4.40 -3.63
CA GLU A 156 34.71 4.96 -4.96
C GLU A 156 35.59 6.16 -5.38
N PHE A 157 36.40 6.71 -4.47
CA PHE A 157 37.21 7.90 -4.72
C PHE A 157 38.70 7.60 -4.92
N CYS A 158 39.18 6.47 -4.41
CA CYS A 158 40.60 6.09 -4.48
C CYS A 158 40.82 4.61 -4.79
N ASP A 159 39.76 3.84 -5.03
CA ASP A 159 39.75 2.42 -5.37
C ASP A 159 40.42 1.50 -4.33
N GLU A 160 40.65 1.99 -3.12
CA GLU A 160 41.23 1.19 -2.02
C GLU A 160 40.20 0.22 -1.42
N GLU A 161 40.56 -1.06 -1.28
CA GLU A 161 39.76 -2.06 -0.57
C GLU A 161 39.92 -1.93 0.95
N LEU A 162 38.81 -1.76 1.66
CA LEU A 162 38.78 -1.44 3.08
C LEU A 162 37.65 -2.21 3.77
N VAL A 163 37.79 -2.39 5.09
CA VAL A 163 36.68 -2.86 5.93
C VAL A 163 35.70 -1.70 6.13
N TYR A 164 34.40 -1.95 5.95
CA TYR A 164 33.35 -0.93 6.03
C TYR A 164 33.47 -0.04 7.29
N VAL A 165 33.66 -0.62 8.47
CA VAL A 165 33.82 0.17 9.71
C VAL A 165 35.04 1.11 9.70
N ASP A 166 36.12 0.73 9.03
CA ASP A 166 37.34 1.55 8.93
C ASP A 166 37.19 2.66 7.89
N TYR A 167 36.47 2.40 6.80
CA TYR A 167 36.11 3.44 5.83
C TYR A 167 35.46 4.63 6.54
N TYR A 168 34.45 4.40 7.37
CA TYR A 168 33.80 5.49 8.11
C TYR A 168 34.69 6.08 9.21
N LYS A 169 35.53 5.30 9.89
CA LYS A 169 36.23 5.84 11.08
C LYS A 169 37.53 6.56 10.74
N LYS A 170 38.25 6.09 9.72
CA LYS A 170 39.67 6.43 9.52
C LYS A 170 40.01 6.86 8.10
N HIS A 171 39.22 6.45 7.10
CA HIS A 171 39.60 6.68 5.70
C HIS A 171 39.43 8.13 5.28
N GLN A 172 40.47 8.72 4.67
CA GLN A 172 40.54 10.16 4.39
C GLN A 172 39.39 10.65 3.50
N CYS A 173 38.98 9.90 2.47
CA CYS A 173 37.86 10.30 1.61
C CYS A 173 36.55 10.43 2.40
N SER A 174 36.30 9.57 3.39
CA SER A 174 35.08 9.67 4.22
C SER A 174 35.15 10.84 5.20
N LEU A 175 36.34 11.16 5.71
CA LEU A 175 36.56 12.29 6.61
C LEU A 175 36.38 13.63 5.87
N THR A 176 36.91 13.74 4.64
CA THR A 176 36.71 14.92 3.78
C THR A 176 35.23 15.12 3.47
N LEU A 177 34.53 14.08 3.00
CA LEU A 177 33.09 14.15 2.72
C LEU A 177 32.28 14.58 3.94
N ARG A 178 32.62 14.09 5.15
CA ARG A 178 31.94 14.53 6.38
C ARG A 178 32.13 16.01 6.66
N LYS A 179 33.33 16.55 6.40
CA LYS A 179 33.61 17.97 6.61
C LYS A 179 32.78 18.82 5.66
N GLU A 180 32.76 18.46 4.37
CA GLU A 180 31.95 19.13 3.35
C GLU A 180 30.45 19.04 3.68
N MET A 181 29.97 17.87 4.12
CA MET A 181 28.58 17.68 4.55
C MET A 181 28.20 18.56 5.75
N LYS A 182 29.11 18.78 6.71
CA LYS A 182 28.88 19.71 7.83
C LYS A 182 28.80 21.15 7.36
N GLU A 183 29.64 21.55 6.41
CA GLU A 183 29.66 22.90 5.85
C GLU A 183 28.38 23.19 5.06
N VAL A 184 27.96 22.25 4.21
CA VAL A 184 26.67 22.34 3.49
C VAL A 184 25.50 22.43 4.47
N LYS A 185 25.52 21.66 5.56
CA LYS A 185 24.49 21.76 6.60
C LYS A 185 24.45 23.14 7.26
N SER A 186 25.60 23.70 7.62
CA SER A 186 25.67 25.06 8.20
C SER A 186 25.05 26.10 7.27
N ARG A 187 25.39 26.05 5.98
CA ARG A 187 24.82 26.94 4.96
C ARG A 187 23.32 26.74 4.80
N LEU A 188 22.83 25.51 4.92
CA LEU A 188 21.40 25.21 4.86
C LEU A 188 20.64 25.81 6.06
N ASP A 189 21.22 25.72 7.26
CA ASP A 189 20.63 26.29 8.48
C ASP A 189 20.54 27.83 8.37
N GLU A 190 21.57 28.49 7.84
CA GLU A 190 21.58 29.95 7.57
C GLU A 190 20.49 30.40 6.56
N VAL A 191 20.34 29.65 5.47
CA VAL A 191 19.29 29.93 4.46
C VAL A 191 17.90 29.72 5.05
N THR A 192 17.72 28.69 5.88
CA THR A 192 16.45 28.40 6.53
C THR A 192 16.04 29.54 7.46
N GLU A 193 16.99 30.09 8.22
CA GLU A 193 16.71 31.22 9.10
C GLU A 193 16.38 32.50 8.32
N SER A 194 17.10 32.75 7.22
CA SER A 194 16.80 33.86 6.31
C SER A 194 15.39 33.74 5.70
N LEU A 195 14.96 32.52 5.37
CA LEU A 195 13.64 32.26 4.81
C LEU A 195 12.51 32.54 5.81
N LYS A 196 12.70 32.29 7.10
CA LYS A 196 11.71 32.64 8.14
C LYS A 196 11.45 34.15 8.19
N GLN A 197 12.51 34.96 8.06
CA GLN A 197 12.38 36.42 8.03
C GLN A 197 11.57 36.90 6.82
N VAL A 198 11.76 36.27 5.66
CA VAL A 198 10.98 36.59 4.45
C VAL A 198 9.49 36.26 4.62
N VAL A 199 9.17 35.14 5.29
CA VAL A 199 7.77 34.77 5.58
C VAL A 199 7.10 35.80 6.49
N LEU A 200 7.78 36.27 7.54
CA LEU A 200 7.25 37.31 8.43
C LEU A 200 6.93 38.61 7.67
N ILE A 201 7.83 39.03 6.77
CA ILE A 201 7.62 40.21 5.92
C ILE A 201 6.42 40.00 4.98
N GLN A 202 6.25 38.78 4.43
CA GLN A 202 5.10 38.45 3.59
C GLN A 202 3.77 38.54 4.34
N ASP A 203 3.71 38.05 5.58
CA ASP A 203 2.51 38.12 6.42
C ASP A 203 2.14 39.59 6.75
N GLU A 204 3.13 40.43 7.08
CA GLU A 204 2.91 41.86 7.29
C GLU A 204 2.38 42.57 6.03
N MET A 205 2.89 42.21 4.85
CA MET A 205 2.40 42.74 3.58
C MET A 205 0.95 42.30 3.29
N LEU A 206 0.59 41.06 3.64
CA LEU A 206 -0.75 40.52 3.44
C LEU A 206 -1.79 41.23 4.33
N GLU A 207 -1.45 41.52 5.58
CA GLU A 207 -2.31 42.29 6.49
C GLU A 207 -2.54 43.73 5.98
N LYS A 208 -1.48 44.40 5.51
CA LYS A 208 -1.61 45.73 4.88
C LYS A 208 -2.51 45.67 3.65
N GLN A 209 -2.40 44.64 2.83
CA GLN A 209 -3.26 44.47 1.65
C GLN A 209 -4.74 44.28 2.04
N LYS A 210 -5.05 43.51 3.08
CA LYS A 210 -6.43 43.36 3.60
C LYS A 210 -7.03 44.69 4.06
N THR A 211 -6.25 45.52 4.77
CA THR A 211 -6.73 46.85 5.21
C THR A 211 -7.02 47.79 4.03
N HIS A 212 -6.22 47.69 2.96
CA HIS A 212 -6.43 48.44 1.73
C HIS A 212 -7.69 47.99 0.99
N ASP A 213 -7.90 46.67 0.85
CA ASP A 213 -9.09 46.09 0.21
C ASP A 213 -10.38 46.44 0.97
N GLN A 214 -10.32 46.51 2.31
CA GLN A 214 -11.45 46.93 3.12
C GLN A 214 -11.80 48.41 2.87
N SER A 215 -10.78 49.27 2.76
CA SER A 215 -10.96 50.69 2.46
C SER A 215 -11.58 50.92 1.08
N ILE A 216 -11.24 50.08 0.09
CA ILE A 216 -11.84 50.09 -1.26
C ILE A 216 -13.33 49.68 -1.21
N LYS A 217 -13.69 48.65 -0.41
CA LYS A 217 -15.08 48.21 -0.26
C LYS A 217 -15.96 49.27 0.37
N ASP A 218 -15.44 49.99 1.37
CA ASP A 218 -16.19 51.04 2.05
C ASP A 218 -16.47 52.24 1.13
N LEU A 219 -15.60 52.50 0.16
CA LEU A 219 -15.82 53.50 -0.90
C LEU A 219 -16.84 53.06 -1.98
N GLN A 220 -17.08 51.76 -2.15
CA GLN A 220 -18.02 51.22 -3.16
C GLN A 220 -19.48 51.09 -2.66
N ASN A 221 -19.73 51.25 -1.35
CA ASN A 221 -21.05 51.10 -0.75
C ASN A 221 -22.15 52.09 -1.24
N PRO A 222 -21.86 53.33 -1.70
CA PRO A 222 -22.89 54.23 -2.21
C PRO A 222 -23.46 53.87 -3.59
N LEU A 223 -22.89 52.91 -4.34
CA LEU A 223 -23.27 52.62 -5.73
C LEU A 223 -24.28 51.47 -5.90
N ARG A 224 -24.80 50.87 -4.81
CA ARG A 224 -25.67 49.67 -4.88
C ARG A 224 -27.17 49.93 -5.02
N HIS A 225 -27.58 51.18 -5.15
CA HIS A 225 -28.98 51.53 -5.41
C HIS A 225 -29.24 51.92 -6.87
N PHE A 226 -28.78 51.13 -7.85
CA PHE A 226 -29.41 51.11 -9.17
C PHE A 226 -29.19 49.76 -9.88
N SER A 227 -30.28 49.29 -10.48
CA SER A 227 -30.44 48.12 -11.37
C SER A 227 -30.67 46.73 -10.75
N SER A 228 -31.95 46.36 -10.81
CA SER A 228 -32.44 44.98 -10.99
C SER A 228 -32.27 44.60 -12.46
N ALA A 229 -31.41 43.62 -12.76
CA ALA A 229 -31.49 42.75 -13.94
C ALA A 229 -30.39 41.67 -13.86
N THR A 230 -30.78 40.43 -14.17
CA THR A 230 -29.96 39.27 -14.58
C THR A 230 -28.47 39.33 -14.22
N ILE A 231 -28.11 38.81 -13.04
CA ILE A 231 -26.69 38.58 -12.72
C ILE A 231 -26.24 37.30 -13.42
N GLN A 232 -25.64 37.46 -14.60
CA GLN A 232 -24.56 36.59 -15.04
C GLN A 232 -23.50 36.64 -13.93
N ARG A 233 -23.43 35.59 -13.10
CA ARG A 233 -22.37 35.45 -12.11
C ARG A 233 -21.07 35.03 -12.80
N ASP A 234 -20.47 35.97 -13.51
CA ASP A 234 -19.01 36.00 -13.71
C ASP A 234 -18.35 36.66 -12.48
N SER A 235 -18.85 36.34 -11.27
CA SER A 235 -18.21 36.73 -10.03
C SER A 235 -16.88 35.99 -9.95
N ALA A 236 -15.83 36.70 -10.36
CA ALA A 236 -14.43 36.34 -10.38
C ALA A 236 -14.07 35.35 -9.27
N VAL A 237 -13.96 34.08 -9.65
CA VAL A 237 -13.32 33.04 -8.85
C VAL A 237 -11.86 33.48 -8.65
N ASN A 238 -11.57 34.16 -7.55
CA ASN A 238 -10.23 34.66 -7.21
C ASN A 238 -9.43 33.56 -6.52
N ILE A 239 -9.13 32.49 -7.26
CA ILE A 239 -8.25 31.41 -6.78
C ILE A 239 -6.81 31.86 -6.97
N LYS A 240 -6.06 31.88 -5.88
CA LYS A 240 -4.61 31.96 -5.89
C LYS A 240 -4.07 30.52 -5.95
N GLY A 241 -3.06 30.30 -6.79
CA GLY A 241 -2.42 29.00 -6.95
C GLY A 241 -2.27 28.56 -8.40
N GLN A 242 -1.48 27.52 -8.57
CA GLN A 242 -1.19 26.88 -9.84
C GLN A 242 -1.60 25.41 -9.79
N ILE A 243 -2.11 24.90 -10.92
CA ILE A 243 -2.40 23.47 -11.10
C ILE A 243 -1.25 22.87 -11.87
N PHE A 244 -0.68 21.79 -11.36
CA PHE A 244 0.39 21.03 -12.02
C PHE A 244 -0.19 19.70 -12.47
N ILE A 245 -0.15 19.39 -13.76
CA ILE A 245 -0.61 18.12 -14.31
C ILE A 245 0.53 17.38 -15.02
N PHE A 246 0.82 16.17 -14.55
CA PHE A 246 1.91 15.33 -15.02
C PHE A 246 1.39 14.19 -15.88
N SER A 247 2.07 13.92 -16.98
CA SER A 247 1.79 12.78 -17.85
C SER A 247 3.09 12.29 -18.47
N SER A 248 3.43 11.01 -18.25
CA SER A 248 4.70 10.44 -18.70
C SER A 248 5.89 11.27 -18.17
N LYS A 249 6.59 12.02 -19.02
CA LYS A 249 7.75 12.87 -18.62
C LYS A 249 7.47 14.38 -18.67
N SER A 250 6.28 14.79 -19.10
CA SER A 250 5.95 16.20 -19.29
C SER A 250 5.01 16.71 -18.21
N LEU A 251 5.12 18.01 -17.96
CA LEU A 251 4.32 18.78 -17.02
C LEU A 251 3.58 19.87 -17.80
N GLU A 252 2.32 20.10 -17.44
CA GLU A 252 1.64 21.34 -17.77
C GLU A 252 1.24 22.09 -16.51
N VAL A 253 1.45 23.41 -16.51
CA VAL A 253 1.12 24.28 -15.40
C VAL A 253 0.02 25.24 -15.81
N PHE A 254 -1.11 25.20 -15.11
CA PHE A 254 -2.18 26.18 -15.28
C PHE A 254 -2.01 27.33 -14.30
N ASN A 255 -1.99 28.55 -14.80
CA ASN A 255 -2.03 29.73 -13.97
C ASN A 255 -3.45 30.31 -13.97
N TRP A 256 -4.07 30.36 -12.79
CA TRP A 256 -5.46 30.80 -12.65
C TRP A 256 -5.67 32.27 -13.02
N SER A 257 -4.67 33.13 -12.77
CA SER A 257 -4.74 34.57 -13.02
C SER A 257 -4.66 34.90 -14.51
N THR A 258 -3.83 34.19 -15.27
CA THR A 258 -3.67 34.39 -16.71
C THR A 258 -4.58 33.50 -17.55
N LYS A 259 -5.19 32.49 -16.93
CA LYS A 259 -5.95 31.43 -17.61
C LYS A 259 -5.15 30.75 -18.72
N ALA A 260 -3.84 30.62 -18.54
CA ALA A 260 -2.95 30.03 -19.54
C ALA A 260 -2.29 28.75 -19.03
N TRP A 261 -2.04 27.84 -19.97
CA TRP A 261 -1.27 26.62 -19.77
C TRP A 261 0.15 26.79 -20.28
N THR A 262 1.14 26.40 -19.47
CA THR A 262 2.55 26.33 -19.88
C THR A 262 2.98 24.86 -19.92
N LEU A 263 3.37 24.39 -21.10
CA LEU A 263 3.93 23.05 -21.31
C LEU A 263 5.43 23.06 -21.04
N ILE A 264 5.88 22.08 -20.24
CA ILE A 264 7.27 21.81 -19.95
C ILE A 264 7.53 20.35 -20.30
N GLU A 265 8.20 20.14 -21.43
CA GLU A 265 8.58 18.81 -21.89
C GLU A 265 9.77 18.25 -21.11
N ASN A 266 9.82 16.93 -20.94
CA ASN A 266 10.94 16.20 -20.34
C ASN A 266 11.41 16.75 -18.98
N CYS A 267 10.48 17.30 -18.18
CA CYS A 267 10.80 17.79 -16.83
C CYS A 267 11.07 16.66 -15.82
N LEU A 268 10.59 15.44 -16.08
CA LEU A 268 10.80 14.25 -15.25
C LEU A 268 11.85 13.32 -15.87
N PHE A 269 12.71 12.71 -15.05
CA PHE A 269 13.67 11.72 -15.52
C PHE A 269 12.97 10.43 -15.98
N PHE A 270 12.01 9.97 -15.19
CA PHE A 270 11.26 8.74 -15.42
C PHE A 270 9.88 9.02 -16.02
N SER A 271 9.34 8.02 -16.74
CA SER A 271 7.96 8.10 -17.22
C SER A 271 7.00 7.72 -16.09
N HIS A 272 6.12 8.65 -15.75
CA HIS A 272 5.12 8.55 -14.69
C HIS A 272 3.70 8.50 -15.27
N ARG A 273 3.36 7.44 -16.02
CA ARG A 273 1.99 7.18 -16.48
C ARG A 273 1.21 6.38 -15.44
N LYS A 274 -0.04 6.73 -15.11
CA LYS A 274 -0.80 6.15 -13.98
C LYS A 274 -0.14 6.41 -12.61
N SER A 275 0.61 7.50 -12.51
CA SER A 275 1.25 7.93 -11.27
C SER A 275 0.25 8.63 -10.36
N PHE A 276 0.73 8.99 -9.16
CA PHE A 276 0.04 9.88 -8.25
C PHE A 276 1.00 10.98 -7.78
N SER A 277 0.46 12.13 -7.40
CA SER A 277 1.23 13.30 -6.98
C SER A 277 0.59 13.96 -5.77
N PHE A 278 1.43 14.57 -4.95
CA PHE A 278 1.02 15.25 -3.73
C PHE A 278 2.07 16.29 -3.33
N LEU A 279 1.69 17.20 -2.43
CA LEU A 279 2.63 18.12 -1.78
C LEU A 279 3.26 17.45 -0.56
N TYR A 280 4.60 17.54 -0.46
CA TYR A 280 5.35 17.17 0.72
C TYR A 280 6.27 18.32 1.13
N GLY A 281 5.94 18.98 2.24
CA GLY A 281 6.52 20.28 2.57
C GLY A 281 6.24 21.30 1.45
N LYS A 282 7.29 21.88 0.87
CA LYS A 282 7.21 22.83 -0.26
C LYS A 282 7.49 22.17 -1.62
N ARG A 283 7.49 20.84 -1.71
CA ARG A 283 7.86 20.10 -2.92
C ARG A 283 6.65 19.38 -3.48
N ILE A 284 6.50 19.43 -4.80
CA ILE A 284 5.56 18.59 -5.53
C ILE A 284 6.25 17.26 -5.79
N MET A 285 5.70 16.20 -5.22
CA MET A 285 6.17 14.83 -5.38
C MET A 285 5.38 14.16 -6.49
N VAL A 286 6.05 13.37 -7.33
CA VAL A 286 5.45 12.52 -8.37
C VAL A 286 5.94 11.10 -8.15
N CYS A 287 5.01 10.17 -7.95
CA CYS A 287 5.30 8.84 -7.45
C CYS A 287 4.67 7.78 -8.36
N GLY A 288 5.41 6.71 -8.64
CA GLY A 288 4.83 5.50 -9.20
C GLY A 288 4.38 5.62 -10.66
N GLY A 289 3.42 4.78 -11.03
CA GLY A 289 2.90 4.61 -12.39
C GLY A 289 3.69 3.57 -13.18
N SER A 290 4.14 3.91 -14.38
CA SER A 290 4.97 3.03 -15.21
C SER A 290 6.37 2.74 -14.65
N SER A 291 6.74 3.36 -13.52
CA SER A 291 7.96 3.08 -12.77
C SER A 291 7.64 3.06 -11.27
N ASN A 292 8.50 2.47 -10.46
CA ASN A 292 8.39 2.54 -8.99
C ASN A 292 9.17 3.74 -8.39
N ARG A 293 9.60 4.68 -9.23
CA ARG A 293 10.43 5.80 -8.81
C ARG A 293 9.59 6.89 -8.14
N ILE A 294 10.27 7.69 -7.35
CA ILE A 294 9.73 8.90 -6.73
C ILE A 294 10.62 10.04 -7.20
N GLU A 295 10.01 11.10 -7.71
CA GLU A 295 10.69 12.33 -8.14
C GLU A 295 10.01 13.52 -7.48
N PHE A 296 10.73 14.64 -7.38
CA PHE A 296 10.14 15.90 -6.93
C PHE A 296 10.58 17.06 -7.80
N LEU A 297 9.65 17.98 -8.05
CA LEU A 297 9.94 19.16 -8.86
C LEU A 297 10.86 20.12 -8.14
N VAL A 298 11.76 20.72 -8.92
CA VAL A 298 12.62 21.84 -8.53
C VAL A 298 12.57 22.93 -9.61
N PRO A 299 12.63 24.22 -9.22
CA PRO A 299 12.73 25.31 -10.19
C PRO A 299 13.97 25.17 -11.09
N SER A 300 13.86 25.58 -12.35
CA SER A 300 14.96 25.65 -13.31
C SER A 300 14.84 26.92 -14.17
N GLU A 301 15.88 27.25 -14.94
CA GLU A 301 15.87 28.41 -15.86
C GLU A 301 14.70 28.34 -16.87
N ASN A 302 14.31 27.13 -17.28
CA ASN A 302 13.22 26.89 -18.23
C ASN A 302 11.90 26.49 -17.54
N GLY A 303 11.70 26.93 -16.30
CA GLY A 303 10.50 26.65 -15.50
C GLY A 303 10.77 25.61 -14.42
N PHE A 304 10.61 24.33 -14.75
CA PHE A 304 10.75 23.23 -13.79
C PHE A 304 11.57 22.06 -14.36
N THR A 305 12.37 21.45 -13.49
CA THR A 305 12.93 20.12 -13.68
C THR A 305 12.62 19.28 -12.44
N SER A 306 13.16 18.07 -12.36
CA SER A 306 12.94 17.17 -11.23
C SER A 306 14.26 16.71 -10.64
N ASN A 307 14.20 16.26 -9.40
CA ASN A 307 15.24 15.47 -8.78
C ASN A 307 14.66 14.12 -8.37
N VAL A 308 15.49 13.09 -8.49
CA VAL A 308 15.11 11.74 -8.10
C VAL A 308 15.20 11.61 -6.59
N PHE A 309 14.11 11.19 -5.96
CA PHE A 309 14.10 10.88 -4.54
C PHE A 309 14.88 9.57 -4.29
N PRO A 310 15.67 9.47 -3.20
CA PRO A 310 16.50 8.29 -2.95
C PRO A 310 15.71 6.99 -2.73
N GLY A 311 14.53 7.08 -2.11
CA GLY A 311 13.63 5.94 -1.93
C GLY A 311 12.84 5.60 -3.19
N SER A 312 12.33 4.37 -3.24
CA SER A 312 11.44 3.89 -4.29
C SER A 312 10.20 3.25 -3.69
N LEU A 313 9.11 3.26 -4.44
CA LEU A 313 7.94 2.46 -4.12
C LEU A 313 8.24 0.96 -4.32
N PRO A 314 7.46 0.06 -3.69
CA PRO A 314 7.59 -1.38 -3.90
C PRO A 314 7.27 -1.82 -5.33
N SER A 315 6.35 -1.11 -5.99
CA SER A 315 5.91 -1.38 -7.36
C SER A 315 5.43 -0.09 -8.02
N GLY A 316 5.41 -0.07 -9.35
CA GLY A 316 4.97 1.08 -10.14
C GLY A 316 3.45 1.20 -10.26
N ASP A 317 2.73 0.11 -10.53
CA ASP A 317 1.30 0.13 -10.85
C ASP A 317 0.39 0.28 -9.60
N LEU A 318 0.84 1.02 -8.59
CA LEU A 318 0.12 1.29 -7.36
C LEU A 318 -0.41 2.73 -7.37
N ASN A 319 -1.57 2.95 -6.73
CA ASN A 319 -1.96 4.29 -6.31
C ASN A 319 -1.59 4.48 -4.83
N GLY A 320 -1.36 5.71 -4.40
CA GLY A 320 -0.99 5.99 -3.03
C GLY A 320 -1.37 7.38 -2.56
N VAL A 321 -1.34 7.54 -1.24
CA VAL A 321 -1.58 8.80 -0.56
C VAL A 321 -0.43 9.10 0.41
N LEU A 322 -0.16 10.38 0.61
CA LEU A 322 0.73 10.84 1.66
C LEU A 322 -0.02 10.79 2.99
N PHE A 323 0.58 10.14 3.99
CA PHE A 323 0.16 10.23 5.38
C PHE A 323 1.40 10.55 6.22
N GLU A 324 1.42 11.74 6.80
CA GLU A 324 2.59 12.29 7.52
C GLU A 324 3.85 12.22 6.64
N ASN A 325 4.87 11.46 7.05
CA ASN A 325 6.13 11.29 6.33
C ASN A 325 6.23 9.92 5.63
N ARG A 326 5.08 9.32 5.28
CA ARG A 326 4.99 8.01 4.65
C ARG A 326 4.03 8.03 3.48
N ILE A 327 4.36 7.29 2.44
CA ILE A 327 3.43 7.01 1.33
C ILE A 327 2.75 5.69 1.62
N ILE A 328 1.42 5.67 1.69
CA ILE A 328 0.64 4.45 1.80
C ILE A 328 0.11 4.11 0.42
N THR A 329 0.52 2.96 -0.13
CA THR A 329 0.14 2.49 -1.46
C THR A 329 -0.78 1.29 -1.39
N PHE A 330 -1.77 1.27 -2.29
CA PHE A 330 -2.74 0.19 -2.43
C PHE A 330 -2.57 -0.52 -3.78
N GLY A 331 -2.51 -1.84 -3.71
CA GLY A 331 -2.56 -2.76 -4.84
C GLY A 331 -2.85 -4.17 -4.34
N TRP A 332 -2.11 -5.17 -4.82
CA TRP A 332 -2.21 -6.53 -4.27
C TRP A 332 -1.90 -6.57 -2.76
N HIS A 333 -0.96 -5.74 -2.32
CA HIS A 333 -0.65 -5.50 -0.92
C HIS A 333 -1.01 -4.06 -0.54
N VAL A 334 -1.30 -3.84 0.73
CA VAL A 334 -1.23 -2.49 1.32
C VAL A 334 0.17 -2.32 1.90
N GLN A 335 0.88 -1.28 1.47
CA GLN A 335 2.28 -1.08 1.81
C GLN A 335 2.52 0.37 2.21
N GLU A 336 3.47 0.60 3.11
CA GLU A 336 4.01 1.92 3.39
C GLU A 336 5.42 2.08 2.82
N THR A 337 5.79 3.29 2.43
CA THR A 337 7.15 3.69 2.08
C THR A 337 7.52 4.95 2.85
N SER A 338 8.56 4.87 3.67
CA SER A 338 9.04 6.01 4.45
C SER A 338 9.70 7.07 3.56
N LEU A 339 9.31 8.32 3.73
CA LEU A 339 10.02 9.48 3.15
C LEU A 339 11.18 9.95 4.04
N GLU A 340 11.33 9.35 5.22
CA GLU A 340 12.49 9.53 6.09
C GLU A 340 13.47 8.37 5.94
N ARG A 341 14.74 8.65 6.22
CA ARG A 341 15.80 7.62 6.23
C ARG A 341 15.41 6.51 7.21
N PRO A 342 15.55 5.23 6.83
CA PRO A 342 16.32 4.71 5.70
C PRO A 342 15.55 4.53 4.38
N TRP A 343 14.39 5.17 4.21
CA TRP A 343 13.55 5.09 3.00
C TRP A 343 13.08 3.67 2.67
N LYS A 344 12.75 2.90 3.70
CA LYS A 344 12.28 1.53 3.57
C LYS A 344 10.79 1.49 3.24
N SER A 345 10.42 0.45 2.50
CA SER A 345 9.03 0.05 2.34
C SER A 345 8.71 -1.16 3.19
N THR A 346 7.48 -1.25 3.69
CA THR A 346 7.00 -2.34 4.54
C THR A 346 5.60 -2.73 4.11
N VAL A 347 5.31 -4.03 4.11
CA VAL A 347 3.96 -4.55 3.85
C VAL A 347 3.14 -4.42 5.13
N LEU A 348 2.01 -3.72 5.05
CA LEU A 348 1.08 -3.52 6.16
C LEU A 348 -0.02 -4.58 6.17
N ILE A 349 -0.53 -4.96 4.99
CA ILE A 349 -1.51 -6.04 4.82
C ILE A 349 -1.10 -6.94 3.65
N GLN A 350 -1.12 -8.26 3.85
CA GLN A 350 -0.89 -9.23 2.77
C GLN A 350 -2.16 -9.44 1.93
N GLY A 351 -2.01 -9.53 0.60
CA GLY A 351 -3.16 -9.66 -0.32
C GLY A 351 -3.98 -10.95 -0.12
N SER A 352 -3.35 -12.02 0.36
CA SER A 352 -4.00 -13.30 0.69
C SER A 352 -4.98 -13.19 1.86
N GLU A 353 -4.73 -12.29 2.81
CA GLU A 353 -5.56 -12.08 4.00
C GLU A 353 -6.82 -11.26 3.71
N GLN A 354 -6.87 -10.60 2.55
CA GLN A 354 -7.83 -9.53 2.26
C GLN A 354 -8.78 -9.87 1.10
N TYR A 355 -8.33 -10.65 0.11
CA TYR A 355 -8.99 -10.69 -1.21
C TYR A 355 -9.21 -12.12 -1.75
N GLY A 356 -9.89 -12.98 -0.99
CA GLY A 356 -10.20 -14.35 -1.43
C GLY A 356 -10.56 -14.47 -2.92
N ARG A 357 -9.77 -15.25 -3.68
CA ARG A 357 -9.91 -15.56 -5.13
C ARG A 357 -10.52 -14.43 -5.99
N TYR A 358 -9.94 -13.23 -5.99
CA TYR A 358 -10.21 -12.29 -7.08
C TYR A 358 -9.48 -12.75 -8.35
N SER A 359 -10.22 -12.87 -9.46
CA SER A 359 -9.65 -13.32 -10.74
C SER A 359 -8.63 -12.30 -11.26
N GLU A 360 -7.55 -12.79 -11.87
CA GLU A 360 -6.48 -12.00 -12.53
C GLU A 360 -7.00 -10.94 -13.54
N TYR A 361 -8.27 -10.99 -13.93
CA TYR A 361 -8.90 -10.05 -14.85
C TYR A 361 -9.39 -8.75 -14.21
N ASP A 362 -9.70 -8.72 -12.89
CA ASP A 362 -10.20 -7.54 -12.17
C ASP A 362 -9.06 -6.72 -11.52
N ASN A 363 -7.85 -7.31 -11.47
CA ASN A 363 -6.63 -6.77 -10.85
C ASN A 363 -5.99 -5.58 -11.62
N ARG A 364 -6.72 -4.92 -12.53
CA ARG A 364 -6.20 -3.87 -13.42
C ARG A 364 -6.83 -2.49 -13.19
N GLY A 365 -7.79 -2.36 -12.26
CA GLY A 365 -8.37 -1.08 -11.88
C GLY A 365 -7.45 -0.31 -10.94
N ILE A 366 -7.05 0.89 -11.34
CA ILE A 366 -6.43 1.85 -10.40
C ILE A 366 -7.52 2.24 -9.41
N CYS A 367 -7.33 1.96 -8.13
CA CYS A 367 -8.23 2.48 -7.10
C CYS A 367 -8.00 3.98 -6.92
N ALA A 368 -9.06 4.70 -6.60
CA ALA A 368 -8.95 6.07 -6.12
C ALA A 368 -8.81 6.06 -4.60
N LEU A 369 -7.99 6.96 -4.06
CA LEU A 369 -7.63 7.01 -2.65
C LEU A 369 -7.79 8.43 -2.11
N GLU A 370 -8.48 8.57 -0.98
CA GLU A 370 -8.61 9.86 -0.28
C GLU A 370 -8.32 9.68 1.21
N CYS A 371 -7.49 10.54 1.77
CA CYS A 371 -7.09 10.47 3.18
C CYS A 371 -7.83 11.52 4.01
N PHE A 372 -8.44 11.10 5.13
CA PHE A 372 -9.13 11.95 6.09
C PHE A 372 -8.63 11.63 7.49
N GLY A 373 -7.77 12.49 8.05
CA GLY A 373 -7.12 12.22 9.33
C GLY A 373 -6.36 10.89 9.28
N ASN A 374 -6.68 9.96 10.17
CA ASN A 374 -6.03 8.64 10.26
C ASN A 374 -6.73 7.54 9.44
N GLU A 375 -7.64 7.91 8.55
CA GLU A 375 -8.39 6.96 7.71
C GLU A 375 -8.10 7.20 6.23
N ILE A 376 -8.00 6.12 5.46
CA ILE A 376 -7.90 6.17 3.99
C ILE A 376 -9.12 5.49 3.40
N PHE A 377 -9.80 6.18 2.50
CA PHE A 377 -10.93 5.65 1.75
C PHE A 377 -10.45 5.17 0.40
N VAL A 378 -10.78 3.92 0.07
CA VAL A 378 -10.44 3.23 -1.17
C VAL A 378 -11.71 3.06 -2.00
N ILE A 379 -11.71 3.60 -3.21
CA ILE A 379 -12.88 3.63 -4.07
C ILE A 379 -12.55 2.98 -5.42
N GLY A 380 -13.42 2.09 -5.90
CA GLY A 380 -13.31 1.48 -7.23
C GLY A 380 -12.33 0.31 -7.35
N PHE A 381 -11.78 -0.19 -6.24
CA PHE A 381 -10.94 -1.38 -6.21
C PHE A 381 -11.75 -2.67 -6.43
N SER A 382 -12.91 -2.81 -5.75
CA SER A 382 -13.80 -3.97 -5.86
C SER A 382 -15.19 -3.56 -6.35
N GLY A 383 -15.26 -3.14 -7.61
CA GLY A 383 -16.50 -2.75 -8.26
C GLY A 383 -17.10 -1.45 -7.69
N ASN A 384 -18.30 -1.52 -7.10
CA ASN A 384 -18.97 -0.37 -6.50
C ASN A 384 -18.70 -0.22 -4.99
N LYS A 385 -17.86 -1.06 -4.39
CA LYS A 385 -17.56 -0.99 -2.95
C LYS A 385 -16.67 0.22 -2.62
N ILE A 386 -16.93 0.82 -1.47
CA ILE A 386 -16.03 1.75 -0.79
C ILE A 386 -15.45 1.02 0.41
N GLU A 387 -14.16 1.13 0.60
CA GLU A 387 -13.47 0.50 1.73
C GLU A 387 -12.73 1.57 2.53
N ARG A 388 -12.68 1.38 3.84
CA ARG A 388 -12.03 2.28 4.76
C ARG A 388 -10.90 1.56 5.46
N TYR A 389 -9.71 2.09 5.29
CA TYR A 389 -8.48 1.61 5.90
C TYR A 389 -8.14 2.46 7.13
N ASP A 390 -8.08 1.79 8.27
CA ASP A 390 -7.60 2.35 9.52
C ASP A 390 -6.07 2.18 9.57
N ILE A 391 -5.36 3.31 9.48
CA ILE A 391 -3.90 3.34 9.44
C ILE A 391 -3.30 2.85 10.77
N ALA A 392 -3.93 3.15 11.90
CA ALA A 392 -3.38 2.81 13.22
C ALA A 392 -3.45 1.30 13.49
N ASN A 393 -4.51 0.67 13.01
CA ASN A 393 -4.77 -0.75 13.27
C ASN A 393 -4.41 -1.66 12.09
N ASN A 394 -3.97 -1.11 10.95
CA ASN A 394 -3.74 -1.84 9.70
C ASN A 394 -4.93 -2.72 9.31
N LYS A 395 -6.14 -2.15 9.33
CA LYS A 395 -7.38 -2.89 9.05
C LYS A 395 -8.19 -2.22 7.97
N LEU A 396 -8.63 -3.01 6.99
CA LEU A 396 -9.58 -2.59 5.98
C LEU A 396 -10.99 -3.04 6.38
N LYS A 397 -11.96 -2.14 6.23
CA LYS A 397 -13.39 -2.41 6.44
C LYS A 397 -14.18 -1.95 5.23
N THR A 398 -14.94 -2.85 4.61
CA THR A 398 -15.91 -2.49 3.57
C THR A 398 -17.04 -1.66 4.17
N LEU A 399 -17.37 -0.55 3.51
CA LEU A 399 -18.47 0.37 3.86
C LEU A 399 -19.66 0.17 2.92
N THR A 400 -20.46 1.23 2.72
CA THR A 400 -21.54 1.27 1.76
C THR A 400 -21.01 1.22 0.33
N THR A 401 -21.85 0.74 -0.58
CA THR A 401 -21.54 0.68 -2.00
C THR A 401 -22.03 1.93 -2.71
N LEU A 402 -21.28 2.37 -3.71
CA LEU A 402 -21.74 3.36 -4.69
C LEU A 402 -23.01 2.87 -5.42
N PRO A 403 -23.85 3.80 -5.91
CA PRO A 403 -25.09 3.47 -6.62
C PRO A 403 -24.88 2.60 -7.88
N TYR A 404 -23.66 2.61 -8.42
CA TYR A 404 -23.25 1.79 -9.55
C TYR A 404 -21.74 1.56 -9.52
N THR A 405 -21.29 0.55 -10.26
CA THR A 405 -19.88 0.22 -10.43
C THR A 405 -19.17 1.28 -11.26
N VAL A 406 -18.07 1.81 -10.74
CA VAL A 406 -17.27 2.82 -11.44
C VAL A 406 -15.79 2.48 -11.32
N TYR A 407 -15.08 2.61 -12.43
CA TYR A 407 -13.65 2.35 -12.53
C TYR A 407 -12.95 3.54 -13.17
N ASN A 408 -11.67 3.71 -12.87
CA ASN A 408 -10.83 4.75 -13.47
C ASN A 408 -11.44 6.17 -13.35
N MET A 409 -12.15 6.44 -12.26
CA MET A 409 -12.61 7.80 -11.91
C MET A 409 -11.45 8.64 -11.36
N ALA A 410 -11.65 9.95 -11.31
CA ALA A 410 -10.89 10.80 -10.43
C ALA A 410 -11.65 11.01 -9.11
N THR A 411 -10.93 11.31 -8.03
CA THR A 411 -11.52 11.72 -6.75
C THR A 411 -10.86 12.99 -6.25
N VAL A 412 -11.59 13.74 -5.42
CA VAL A 412 -11.06 14.82 -4.59
C VAL A 412 -11.72 14.79 -3.21
N ALA A 413 -10.95 15.02 -2.15
CA ALA A 413 -11.46 15.27 -0.81
C ALA A 413 -11.99 16.71 -0.66
N TYR A 414 -13.19 16.86 -0.08
CA TYR A 414 -13.83 18.14 0.20
C TYR A 414 -14.57 18.11 1.54
N LYS A 415 -14.01 18.77 2.56
CA LYS A 415 -14.53 18.75 3.94
C LYS A 415 -14.69 17.29 4.40
N ASP A 416 -15.89 16.86 4.75
CA ASP A 416 -16.20 15.47 5.14
C ASP A 416 -16.75 14.64 3.96
N ASN A 417 -16.40 15.00 2.73
CA ASN A 417 -16.94 14.36 1.54
C ASN A 417 -15.85 13.96 0.55
N ILE A 418 -16.08 12.86 -0.15
CA ILE A 418 -15.32 12.42 -1.30
C ILE A 418 -16.15 12.72 -2.53
N ILE A 419 -15.59 13.48 -3.46
CA ILE A 419 -16.25 13.76 -4.74
C ILE A 419 -15.63 12.86 -5.81
N ILE A 420 -16.48 12.05 -6.44
CA ILE A 420 -16.12 11.05 -7.44
C ILE A 420 -16.53 11.60 -8.81
N LEU A 421 -15.58 11.62 -9.74
CA LEU A 421 -15.69 12.36 -11.00
C LEU A 421 -15.46 11.42 -12.19
N GLY A 422 -16.50 11.24 -13.01
CA GLY A 422 -16.43 10.48 -14.26
C GLY A 422 -16.11 9.00 -14.04
N GLY A 423 -15.11 8.51 -14.77
CA GLY A 423 -14.76 7.11 -14.86
C GLY A 423 -15.50 6.38 -15.96
N GLN A 424 -15.61 5.06 -15.81
CA GLN A 424 -16.33 4.19 -16.72
C GLN A 424 -17.06 3.12 -15.92
N ASN A 425 -18.25 2.76 -16.37
CA ASN A 425 -18.96 1.61 -15.84
C ASN A 425 -18.96 0.45 -16.85
N ARG A 426 -19.22 -0.75 -16.34
CA ARG A 426 -19.43 -1.94 -17.14
C ARG A 426 -20.91 -2.29 -17.09
N VAL A 427 -21.67 -1.75 -18.03
CA VAL A 427 -23.04 -2.21 -18.31
C VAL A 427 -22.87 -3.56 -19.02
N PRO A 428 -23.67 -4.62 -18.76
CA PRO A 428 -23.26 -6.05 -18.78
C PRO A 428 -22.38 -6.58 -19.93
N VAL A 429 -22.30 -5.88 -21.07
CA VAL A 429 -21.57 -6.29 -22.27
C VAL A 429 -20.52 -5.26 -22.75
N GLU A 430 -20.58 -3.99 -22.33
CA GLU A 430 -19.80 -2.87 -22.88
C GLU A 430 -19.34 -1.86 -21.81
N TRP A 431 -18.14 -1.30 -22.02
CA TRP A 431 -17.62 -0.20 -21.20
C TRP A 431 -18.20 1.12 -21.68
N SER A 432 -18.85 1.86 -20.78
CA SER A 432 -19.40 3.19 -21.09
C SER A 432 -18.68 4.25 -20.26
N PRO A 433 -18.13 5.30 -20.90
CA PRO A 433 -17.52 6.41 -20.18
C PRO A 433 -18.61 7.27 -19.53
N LEU A 434 -18.29 7.83 -18.37
CA LEU A 434 -19.21 8.57 -17.52
C LEU A 434 -18.81 10.05 -17.45
N ASN A 435 -19.82 10.90 -17.31
CA ASN A 435 -19.69 12.29 -16.90
C ASN A 435 -20.39 12.53 -15.55
N ASP A 436 -20.83 11.46 -14.88
CA ASP A 436 -21.46 11.52 -13.58
C ASP A 436 -20.53 12.08 -12.51
N VAL A 437 -21.13 12.75 -11.54
CA VAL A 437 -20.43 13.28 -10.38
C VAL A 437 -21.20 12.86 -9.13
N LEU A 438 -20.52 12.19 -8.21
CA LEU A 438 -21.08 11.74 -6.94
C LEU A 438 -20.36 12.43 -5.78
N MET A 439 -21.09 12.78 -4.74
CA MET A 439 -20.54 13.23 -3.47
C MET A 439 -20.92 12.23 -2.38
N TYR A 440 -19.91 11.60 -1.80
CA TYR A 440 -20.04 10.62 -0.74
C TYR A 440 -19.63 11.23 0.60
N ASN A 441 -20.51 11.23 1.59
CA ASN A 441 -20.17 11.73 2.92
C ASN A 441 -19.56 10.61 3.77
N ILE A 442 -18.40 10.87 4.38
CA ILE A 442 -17.65 9.84 5.11
C ILE A 442 -18.25 9.46 6.48
N HIS A 443 -19.14 10.30 7.02
CA HIS A 443 -19.78 10.06 8.32
C HIS A 443 -21.18 9.47 8.17
N SER A 444 -22.03 10.06 7.33
CA SER A 444 -23.37 9.53 7.07
C SER A 444 -23.37 8.33 6.14
N LEU A 445 -22.28 8.13 5.39
CA LEU A 445 -22.13 7.08 4.37
C LEU A 445 -23.14 7.20 3.22
N GLU A 446 -23.77 8.38 3.09
CA GLU A 446 -24.72 8.70 2.04
C GLU A 446 -24.02 9.21 0.79
N CYS A 447 -24.58 8.85 -0.36
CA CYS A 447 -24.10 9.28 -1.67
C CYS A 447 -25.17 10.12 -2.37
N LYS A 448 -24.83 11.36 -2.74
CA LYS A 448 -25.69 12.23 -3.56
C LYS A 448 -25.08 12.48 -4.93
N ARG A 449 -25.93 12.71 -5.93
CA ARG A 449 -25.50 13.13 -7.27
C ARG A 449 -25.33 14.66 -7.32
N LEU A 450 -24.24 15.11 -7.93
CA LEU A 450 -24.03 16.51 -8.31
C LEU A 450 -24.33 16.70 -9.81
N PRO A 451 -24.39 17.95 -10.31
CA PRO A 451 -24.48 18.19 -11.75
C PRO A 451 -23.41 17.41 -12.52
N SER A 452 -23.79 16.78 -13.62
CA SER A 452 -22.87 16.03 -14.47
C SER A 452 -21.92 16.96 -15.22
N MET A 453 -20.68 16.49 -15.42
CA MET A 453 -19.66 17.18 -16.23
C MET A 453 -20.15 17.37 -17.67
N LEU A 454 -19.58 18.36 -18.39
CA LEU A 454 -19.94 18.65 -19.78
C LEU A 454 -19.50 17.52 -20.71
N GLU A 455 -18.39 16.86 -20.38
CA GLU A 455 -17.80 15.80 -21.18
C GLU A 455 -17.62 14.52 -20.36
N LYS A 456 -17.75 13.37 -21.03
CA LYS A 456 -17.47 12.06 -20.42
C LYS A 456 -15.97 11.83 -20.36
N ARG A 457 -15.46 11.35 -19.23
CA ARG A 457 -14.02 11.17 -19.02
C ARG A 457 -13.75 9.95 -18.15
N SER A 458 -12.86 9.06 -18.58
CA SER A 458 -12.21 8.08 -17.68
C SER A 458 -10.70 8.33 -17.64
N ASN A 459 -10.02 7.91 -16.57
CA ASN A 459 -8.60 8.19 -16.34
C ASN A 459 -8.26 9.70 -16.46
N CYS A 460 -9.19 10.58 -16.08
CA CYS A 460 -8.94 12.02 -15.96
C CYS A 460 -8.18 12.33 -14.68
N ALA A 461 -7.61 13.53 -14.62
CA ALA A 461 -7.08 14.10 -13.39
C ALA A 461 -8.08 15.11 -12.84
N ALA A 462 -8.19 15.22 -11.52
CA ALA A 462 -8.98 16.24 -10.87
C ALA A 462 -8.22 16.84 -9.70
N VAL A 463 -8.48 18.12 -9.44
CA VAL A 463 -8.00 18.84 -8.26
C VAL A 463 -9.11 19.71 -7.71
N ILE A 464 -8.98 20.13 -6.45
CA ILE A 464 -9.87 21.09 -5.82
C ILE A 464 -9.07 22.24 -5.21
N MET A 465 -9.55 23.47 -5.42
CA MET A 465 -8.96 24.70 -4.88
C MET A 465 -10.08 25.54 -4.24
N GLY A 466 -10.14 25.53 -2.91
CA GLY A 466 -11.29 26.07 -2.18
C GLY A 466 -12.55 25.27 -2.50
N ASP A 467 -13.57 25.92 -3.04
CA ASP A 467 -14.84 25.29 -3.45
C ASP A 467 -14.87 24.94 -4.95
N VAL A 468 -13.74 25.02 -5.65
CA VAL A 468 -13.68 24.87 -7.11
C VAL A 468 -12.97 23.60 -7.51
N ILE A 469 -13.71 22.70 -8.14
CA ILE A 469 -13.22 21.45 -8.71
C ILE A 469 -12.80 21.73 -10.15
N VAL A 470 -11.62 21.26 -10.53
CA VAL A 470 -11.12 21.33 -11.90
C VAL A 470 -10.83 19.91 -12.38
N VAL A 471 -11.41 19.52 -13.51
CA VAL A 471 -11.22 18.21 -14.14
C VAL A 471 -10.54 18.39 -15.48
N MET A 472 -9.47 17.64 -15.70
CA MET A 472 -8.54 17.82 -16.81
C MET A 472 -8.30 16.52 -17.56
N GLY A 473 -8.38 16.60 -18.89
CA GLY A 473 -8.02 15.51 -19.78
C GLY A 473 -8.87 14.26 -19.57
N GLY A 474 -8.21 13.10 -19.54
CA GLY A 474 -8.82 11.79 -19.55
C GLY A 474 -8.94 11.20 -20.95
N GLU A 475 -9.61 10.07 -21.04
CA GLU A 475 -9.89 9.38 -22.29
C GLU A 475 -11.36 8.96 -22.37
N ILE A 476 -11.87 8.94 -23.59
CA ILE A 476 -13.17 8.36 -23.92
C ILE A 476 -12.86 7.03 -24.60
N LYS A 477 -13.18 5.95 -23.88
CA LYS A 477 -13.12 4.59 -24.42
C LYS A 477 -14.52 4.15 -24.81
N THR A 478 -14.70 3.87 -26.09
CA THR A 478 -15.92 3.26 -26.60
C THR A 478 -15.60 1.88 -27.13
N GLU A 479 -16.48 0.93 -26.82
CA GLU A 479 -16.39 -0.42 -27.34
C GLU A 479 -17.60 -0.69 -28.20
N ARG A 480 -17.37 -1.25 -29.39
CA ARG A 480 -18.42 -1.74 -30.28
C ARG A 480 -18.16 -3.21 -30.56
N ARG A 481 -19.19 -4.04 -30.45
CA ARG A 481 -19.15 -5.43 -30.92
C ARG A 481 -19.82 -5.56 -32.29
N ASP A 482 -19.22 -6.38 -33.14
CA ASP A 482 -19.81 -6.85 -34.39
C ASP A 482 -19.57 -8.37 -34.47
N GLY A 483 -20.60 -9.15 -34.11
CA GLY A 483 -20.46 -10.59 -33.84
C GLY A 483 -19.44 -10.87 -32.73
N TYR A 484 -18.42 -11.70 -33.03
CA TYR A 484 -17.30 -11.99 -32.12
C TYR A 484 -16.18 -10.94 -32.15
N ARG A 485 -16.21 -9.97 -33.07
CA ARG A 485 -15.16 -8.95 -33.18
C ARG A 485 -15.44 -7.79 -32.23
N ARG A 486 -14.42 -7.45 -31.44
CA ARG A 486 -14.42 -6.32 -30.50
C ARG A 486 -13.59 -5.18 -31.07
N TYR A 487 -14.22 -4.03 -31.29
CA TYR A 487 -13.57 -2.79 -31.70
C TYR A 487 -13.51 -1.85 -30.50
N VAL A 488 -12.31 -1.39 -30.16
CA VAL A 488 -12.08 -0.45 -29.06
C VAL A 488 -11.51 0.83 -29.64
N THR A 489 -12.23 1.94 -29.50
CA THR A 489 -11.73 3.28 -29.86
C THR A 489 -11.41 4.02 -28.58
N THR A 490 -10.22 4.62 -28.51
CA THR A 490 -9.77 5.45 -27.38
C THR A 490 -9.40 6.83 -27.88
N THR A 491 -10.14 7.84 -27.45
CA THR A 491 -9.84 9.25 -27.73
C THR A 491 -9.32 9.91 -26.47
N GLN A 492 -8.08 10.42 -26.49
CA GLN A 492 -7.55 11.20 -25.37
C GLN A 492 -8.00 12.66 -25.46
N LEU A 493 -8.23 13.26 -24.30
CA LEU A 493 -8.78 14.60 -24.18
C LEU A 493 -7.69 15.57 -23.69
N LYS A 494 -7.79 16.81 -24.18
CA LYS A 494 -7.07 17.98 -23.66
C LYS A 494 -7.99 19.04 -23.06
N THR A 495 -9.29 18.79 -23.12
CA THR A 495 -10.33 19.67 -22.59
C THR A 495 -10.25 19.73 -21.06
N VAL A 496 -10.64 20.89 -20.53
CA VAL A 496 -10.62 21.17 -19.10
C VAL A 496 -11.95 21.82 -18.75
N GLU A 497 -12.54 21.40 -17.65
CA GLU A 497 -13.78 21.94 -17.13
C GLU A 497 -13.71 22.11 -15.62
N TYR A 498 -14.53 23.00 -15.09
CA TYR A 498 -14.55 23.29 -13.66
C TYR A 498 -15.98 23.43 -13.16
N TYR A 499 -16.13 23.24 -11.85
CA TYR A 499 -17.38 23.35 -11.13
C TYR A 499 -17.15 23.99 -9.78
N VAL A 500 -17.95 25.02 -9.47
CA VAL A 500 -18.01 25.60 -8.13
C VAL A 500 -19.07 24.86 -7.34
N ILE A 501 -18.71 24.31 -6.19
CA ILE A 501 -19.63 23.52 -5.38
C ILE A 501 -20.84 24.37 -4.97
N GLY A 502 -22.03 23.92 -5.36
CA GLY A 502 -23.29 24.64 -5.14
C GLY A 502 -23.89 25.26 -6.40
N ASP A 503 -23.12 25.36 -7.49
CA ASP A 503 -23.64 25.78 -8.79
C ASP A 503 -24.48 24.67 -9.45
N THR A 504 -25.20 25.04 -10.51
CA THR A 504 -26.09 24.14 -11.26
C THR A 504 -25.43 23.50 -12.49
N THR A 505 -24.33 24.08 -13.00
CA THR A 505 -23.71 23.66 -14.26
C THR A 505 -22.19 23.75 -14.20
N TRP A 506 -21.53 22.83 -14.91
CA TRP A 506 -20.09 22.90 -15.18
C TRP A 506 -19.76 23.96 -16.22
N GLN A 507 -18.54 24.49 -16.16
CA GLN A 507 -18.03 25.50 -17.07
C GLN A 507 -16.71 25.06 -17.72
N LYS A 508 -16.40 25.58 -18.90
CA LYS A 508 -15.16 25.26 -19.62
C LYS A 508 -13.99 26.14 -19.15
N LEU A 509 -12.80 25.56 -19.11
CA LEU A 509 -11.53 26.29 -19.05
C LEU A 509 -10.77 26.14 -20.37
N PRO A 510 -9.75 26.99 -20.62
CA PRO A 510 -8.82 26.80 -21.73
C PRO A 510 -8.27 25.37 -21.73
N ALA A 511 -8.23 24.76 -22.92
CA ALA A 511 -7.69 23.43 -23.10
C ALA A 511 -6.19 23.41 -22.84
N MET A 512 -5.70 22.26 -22.36
CA MET A 512 -4.26 21.97 -22.30
C MET A 512 -3.65 22.00 -23.71
N ASN A 513 -2.33 22.15 -23.77
CA ASN A 513 -1.56 22.08 -24.99
C ASN A 513 -1.65 20.67 -25.59
N ASP A 514 -1.42 19.66 -24.75
CA ASP A 514 -1.44 18.25 -25.12
C ASP A 514 -2.64 17.49 -24.55
N THR A 515 -3.02 16.41 -25.23
CA THR A 515 -3.95 15.43 -24.66
C THR A 515 -3.28 14.65 -23.54
N ARG A 516 -3.95 14.52 -22.39
CA ARG A 516 -3.42 13.82 -21.21
C ARG A 516 -4.45 12.87 -20.64
N ALA A 517 -4.10 11.60 -20.51
CA ALA A 517 -4.92 10.57 -19.88
C ALA A 517 -4.06 9.67 -18.99
N ARG A 518 -4.62 9.17 -17.88
CA ARG A 518 -3.85 8.50 -16.81
C ARG A 518 -2.76 9.43 -16.24
N ALA A 519 -3.10 10.70 -16.19
CA ALA A 519 -2.28 11.77 -15.63
C ALA A 519 -2.57 11.91 -14.14
N THR A 520 -1.66 12.55 -13.41
CA THR A 520 -1.87 12.97 -12.04
C THR A 520 -1.77 14.48 -11.95
N ALA A 521 -2.50 15.08 -11.01
CA ALA A 521 -2.46 16.52 -10.80
C ALA A 521 -2.42 16.86 -9.32
N CYS A 522 -1.80 17.98 -9.00
CA CYS A 522 -1.80 18.57 -7.68
C CYS A 522 -1.87 20.09 -7.80
N VAL A 523 -2.13 20.75 -6.67
CA VAL A 523 -2.22 22.21 -6.59
C VAL A 523 -1.11 22.72 -5.70
N TYR A 524 -0.55 23.87 -6.05
CA TYR A 524 0.36 24.64 -5.19
C TYR A 524 -0.26 26.02 -5.02
N VAL A 525 -0.63 26.36 -3.78
CA VAL A 525 -1.35 27.60 -3.43
C VAL A 525 -0.40 28.60 -2.80
#